data_AF-A0A915N8R1-F1
#
_entry.id   AF-A0A915N8R1-F1
#
_cell.length_a   1.000
_cell.length_b   1.000
_cell.length_c   1.000
_cell.angle_alpha   90.00
_cell.angle_beta   90.00
_cell.angle_gamma   90.00
#
_symmetry.space_group_name_H-M   'P 1'
#
loop_
_entity.id
_entity.type
_entity.pdbx_description
1 polymer ?
#
loop_
_entity_poly.entity_id
_entity_poly.type
_entity_poly.pdbx_seq_one_letter_code
_entity_poly.pdbx_strand_id
1 'polypeptide(L)'
;MNPSEPIAGLEQIDIAKSLTGWSSYRPQLYFGLKNRRPDSPLFGVMWYRQKLATKPEDIVLRNWAKHEWPQQLAFILYFAVQDPISTLQMTSIHPTKSGEINLLKGKCDAVNGEFYLKVKPISGSGSKISATAIKSEPFPDMAKTSEMVKEKLHKQLDGNFAFDIVQNLDENNPNIIALQISAKEDTAFEVLFHSVNDGTPPSFTDVFREKEEAFRSNFSRAFPIAKNYSAIYHKMGHAALSNLLGGIGVWHGSCKMRSHLFSPPDSVKPYGPLSLMSAVPSRTGFPRGFIWDEGFHNMLIHKFDPLLTVQIIGSYLDMMNIDGWMPREIAIGSEAEARIPGTFLVQEDWVANPPMFFYLMRDFISDKELFRRYGPELKRMYPRMK
;
A
#
# COMPACT_ATOMS: atom_id res chain seq x y z
N MET A 1 19.23 -15.52 20.87
CA MET A 1 18.45 -14.36 20.40
C MET A 1 17.00 -14.76 20.56
N ASN A 2 16.19 -13.95 21.25
CA ASN A 2 14.79 -14.28 21.46
C ASN A 2 14.07 -14.19 20.09
N PRO A 3 13.45 -15.26 19.56
CA PRO A 3 12.74 -15.20 18.28
C PRO A 3 11.61 -14.18 18.26
N SER A 4 11.17 -13.67 19.42
CA SER A 4 10.19 -12.60 19.52
C SER A 4 10.73 -11.18 19.29
N GLU A 5 12.05 -10.95 19.21
CA GLU A 5 12.62 -9.62 18.98
C GLU A 5 13.00 -9.42 17.51
N PRO A 6 12.54 -8.34 16.84
CA PRO A 6 12.91 -8.06 15.45
C PRO A 6 14.41 -8.13 15.22
N ILE A 7 14.86 -8.61 14.05
CA ILE A 7 16.29 -8.67 13.73
C ILE A 7 16.87 -7.24 13.76
N ALA A 8 17.58 -6.93 14.85
CA ALA A 8 18.07 -5.59 15.15
C ALA A 8 18.90 -5.00 14.00
N GLY A 9 18.61 -3.74 13.65
CA GLY A 9 19.36 -2.96 12.66
C GLY A 9 18.92 -3.13 11.20
N LEU A 10 17.96 -4.01 10.86
CA LEU A 10 17.34 -4.00 9.52
C LEU A 10 16.46 -2.76 9.32
N GLU A 11 15.74 -2.33 10.36
CA GLU A 11 14.95 -1.08 10.35
C GLU A 11 15.83 0.18 10.18
N GLN A 12 17.07 0.17 10.69
CA GLN A 12 18.00 1.31 10.56
C GLN A 12 18.54 1.48 9.12
N ILE A 13 18.63 0.39 8.34
CA ILE A 13 18.93 0.47 6.90
C ILE A 13 17.78 1.14 6.15
N ASP A 14 16.55 0.92 6.64
CA ASP A 14 15.31 1.43 6.06
C ASP A 14 15.24 2.97 6.15
N ILE A 15 15.65 3.53 7.28
CA ILE A 15 15.69 4.98 7.55
C ILE A 15 16.84 5.67 6.79
N ALA A 16 17.98 4.99 6.61
CA ALA A 16 19.17 5.59 6.03
C ALA A 16 19.17 5.67 4.48
N LYS A 17 18.32 4.90 3.78
CA LYS A 17 18.32 4.83 2.30
C LYS A 17 16.98 5.15 1.63
N SER A 18 15.84 4.94 2.30
CA SER A 18 14.53 5.28 1.77
C SER A 18 14.17 6.68 2.28
N LEU A 19 14.28 7.69 1.41
CA LEU A 19 14.10 9.11 1.77
C LEU A 19 12.71 9.46 2.32
N THR A 20 11.71 8.56 2.28
CA THR A 20 10.39 8.84 2.87
C THR A 20 9.63 7.62 3.43
N GLY A 21 9.98 6.37 3.09
CA GLY A 21 9.24 5.17 3.52
C GLY A 21 7.88 4.95 2.83
N TRP A 22 7.50 5.77 1.85
CA TRP A 22 6.20 5.72 1.16
C TRP A 22 6.24 4.90 -0.14
N SER A 23 5.19 4.13 -0.40
CA SER A 23 4.93 3.50 -1.70
C SER A 23 3.48 3.01 -1.79
N SER A 24 3.13 2.34 -2.90
CA SER A 24 1.84 1.67 -3.11
C SER A 24 1.68 0.36 -2.33
N TYR A 25 2.00 0.37 -1.04
CA TYR A 25 2.05 -0.83 -0.17
C TYR A 25 0.67 -1.41 0.23
N ARG A 26 -0.39 -1.10 -0.54
CA ARG A 26 -1.76 -1.61 -0.36
C ARG A 26 -2.20 -2.37 -1.62
N PRO A 27 -1.58 -3.51 -1.95
CA PRO A 27 -1.68 -4.13 -3.27
C PRO A 27 -3.09 -4.62 -3.64
N GLN A 28 -3.96 -4.83 -2.65
CA GLN A 28 -5.39 -5.15 -2.83
C GLN A 28 -6.21 -4.00 -3.46
N LEU A 29 -5.70 -2.77 -3.40
CA LEU A 29 -6.32 -1.59 -3.99
C LEU A 29 -5.79 -1.34 -5.39
N TYR A 30 -6.55 -0.64 -6.22
CA TYR A 30 -6.05 -0.19 -7.52
C TYR A 30 -4.92 0.82 -7.38
N PHE A 31 -5.15 1.80 -6.51
CA PHE A 31 -4.14 2.73 -6.06
C PHE A 31 -4.39 3.04 -4.59
N GLY A 32 -3.40 2.75 -3.76
CA GLY A 32 -3.40 3.10 -2.35
C GLY A 32 -1.98 3.24 -1.88
N LEU A 33 -1.71 4.28 -1.09
CA LEU A 33 -0.38 4.56 -0.55
C LEU A 33 -0.42 4.42 0.97
N LYS A 34 0.71 4.01 1.52
CA LYS A 34 1.00 4.07 2.96
C LYS A 34 2.50 4.13 3.18
N ASN A 35 2.92 4.50 4.38
CA ASN A 35 4.29 4.28 4.83
C ASN A 35 4.46 2.83 5.30
N ARG A 36 5.71 2.39 5.49
CA ARG A 36 6.02 1.10 6.13
C ARG A 36 5.70 1.08 7.62
N ARG A 37 5.45 2.23 8.25
CA ARG A 37 5.07 2.32 9.66
C ARG A 37 3.60 1.96 9.91
N PRO A 38 3.27 1.32 11.05
CA PRO A 38 1.90 0.93 11.39
C PRO A 38 0.96 2.10 11.67
N ASP A 39 1.49 3.22 12.18
CA ASP A 39 0.77 4.44 12.51
C ASP A 39 0.65 5.42 11.33
N SER A 40 1.02 4.99 10.11
CA SER A 40 1.04 5.89 8.96
C SER A 40 -0.34 6.21 8.40
N PRO A 41 -0.55 7.43 7.87
CA PRO A 41 -1.78 7.75 7.18
C PRO A 41 -1.96 6.86 5.95
N LEU A 42 -3.21 6.49 5.68
CA LEU A 42 -3.58 5.67 4.53
C LEU A 42 -4.20 6.56 3.46
N PHE A 43 -3.77 6.35 2.21
CA PHE A 43 -4.40 6.96 1.04
C PHE A 43 -5.03 5.89 0.15
N GLY A 44 -6.13 6.23 -0.52
CA GLY A 44 -6.65 5.43 -1.61
C GLY A 44 -7.51 6.19 -2.60
N VAL A 45 -7.67 5.59 -3.78
CA VAL A 45 -8.46 6.13 -4.89
C VAL A 45 -9.57 5.16 -5.24
N MET A 46 -10.78 5.68 -5.41
CA MET A 46 -11.92 5.01 -6.01
C MET A 46 -12.43 5.86 -7.18
N TRP A 47 -13.16 5.27 -8.11
CA TRP A 47 -13.88 6.06 -9.11
C TRP A 47 -15.18 5.38 -9.54
N TYR A 48 -16.09 6.15 -10.11
CA TYR A 48 -17.31 5.63 -10.71
C TYR A 48 -17.79 6.55 -11.83
N ARG A 49 -18.74 6.03 -12.62
CA ARG A 49 -19.38 6.79 -13.70
C ARG A 49 -20.64 7.45 -13.15
N GLN A 50 -20.77 8.75 -13.38
CA GLN A 50 -21.98 9.49 -13.03
C GLN A 50 -23.17 9.10 -13.92
N LYS A 51 -24.39 9.31 -13.43
CA LYS A 51 -25.68 9.14 -14.13
C LYS A 51 -26.06 7.72 -14.59
N LEU A 52 -25.24 6.70 -14.36
CA LEU A 52 -25.59 5.30 -14.65
C LEU A 52 -26.39 4.62 -13.53
N ALA A 53 -26.39 5.18 -12.32
CA ALA A 53 -27.02 4.62 -11.14
C ALA A 53 -28.33 5.35 -10.80
N THR A 54 -29.40 4.59 -10.51
CA THR A 54 -30.68 5.17 -10.10
C THR A 54 -30.75 5.45 -8.60
N LYS A 55 -30.11 4.60 -7.78
CA LYS A 55 -29.96 4.69 -6.33
C LYS A 55 -28.48 4.51 -5.92
N PRO A 56 -28.05 4.92 -4.70
CA PRO A 56 -26.66 4.75 -4.26
C PRO A 56 -26.13 3.31 -4.38
N GLU A 57 -26.95 2.31 -4.11
CA GLU A 57 -26.62 0.89 -4.22
C GLU A 57 -26.30 0.45 -5.66
N ASP A 58 -26.87 1.14 -6.66
CA ASP A 58 -26.64 0.86 -8.09
C ASP A 58 -25.30 1.43 -8.57
N ILE A 59 -24.61 2.23 -7.73
CA ILE A 59 -23.27 2.74 -8.04
C ILE A 59 -22.30 1.56 -8.02
N VAL A 60 -21.95 1.10 -9.21
CA VAL A 60 -20.77 0.27 -9.43
C VAL A 60 -19.56 1.18 -9.32
N LEU A 61 -19.01 1.30 -8.09
CA LEU A 61 -17.66 1.80 -7.90
C LEU A 61 -16.75 0.97 -8.79
N ARG A 62 -16.24 1.63 -9.83
CA ARG A 62 -15.30 1.04 -10.76
C ARG A 62 -13.99 0.94 -10.01
N ASN A 63 -13.72 -0.30 -9.65
CA ASN A 63 -12.42 -0.80 -9.33
C ASN A 63 -12.05 -1.81 -10.44
N TRP A 64 -12.49 -1.66 -11.71
CA TRP A 64 -12.21 -2.55 -12.88
C TRP A 64 -12.59 -1.89 -14.22
N ALA A 65 -11.86 -2.18 -15.31
CA ALA A 65 -12.05 -1.55 -16.64
C ALA A 65 -13.21 -2.13 -17.47
N LYS A 66 -14.06 -1.24 -18.00
CA LYS A 66 -14.99 -1.48 -19.12
C LYS A 66 -15.18 -0.11 -19.81
N HIS A 67 -15.23 -0.06 -21.14
CA HIS A 67 -15.08 1.16 -21.93
C HIS A 67 -16.40 1.52 -22.64
N GLU A 68 -16.92 2.74 -22.44
CA GLU A 68 -18.10 3.33 -23.11
C GLU A 68 -17.91 4.86 -23.07
N TRP A 69 -18.20 5.59 -24.15
CA TRP A 69 -18.03 7.06 -24.28
C TRP A 69 -19.38 7.73 -24.61
N PRO A 70 -19.62 9.02 -24.27
CA PRO A 70 -18.86 9.93 -23.40
C PRO A 70 -19.39 9.97 -21.95
N GLN A 71 -18.50 10.06 -20.96
CA GLN A 71 -18.86 9.88 -19.55
C GLN A 71 -18.31 10.97 -18.62
N GLN A 72 -19.10 11.31 -17.61
CA GLN A 72 -18.62 12.07 -16.47
C GLN A 72 -18.15 11.08 -15.41
N LEU A 73 -16.90 11.19 -14.98
CA LEU A 73 -16.30 10.35 -13.95
C LEU A 73 -16.29 11.09 -12.62
N ALA A 74 -16.45 10.36 -11.53
CA ALA A 74 -16.21 10.85 -10.19
C ALA A 74 -15.06 10.08 -9.58
N PHE A 75 -13.96 10.78 -9.29
CA PHE A 75 -12.82 10.26 -8.55
C PHE A 75 -13.00 10.56 -7.07
N ILE A 76 -12.92 9.54 -6.22
CA ILE A 76 -12.94 9.69 -4.77
C ILE A 76 -11.53 9.43 -4.25
N LEU A 77 -10.94 10.46 -3.65
CA LEU A 77 -9.65 10.41 -2.99
C LEU A 77 -9.90 10.39 -1.49
N TYR A 78 -9.49 9.33 -0.79
CA TYR A 78 -9.70 9.24 0.66
C TYR A 78 -8.40 9.13 1.42
N PHE A 79 -8.40 9.72 2.61
CA PHE A 79 -7.30 9.75 3.57
C PHE A 79 -7.81 9.27 4.91
N ALA A 80 -7.05 8.39 5.56
CA ALA A 80 -7.44 7.85 6.86
C ALA A 80 -6.25 7.81 7.83
N VAL A 81 -6.56 7.95 9.12
CA VAL A 81 -5.64 7.69 10.24
C VAL A 81 -6.16 6.52 11.07
N GLN A 82 -5.26 5.76 11.68
CA GLN A 82 -5.56 4.47 12.34
C GLN A 82 -4.95 4.37 13.74
N ASP A 83 -4.59 5.49 14.35
CA ASP A 83 -3.98 5.56 15.67
C ASP A 83 -4.57 6.73 16.49
N PRO A 84 -4.50 6.67 17.84
CA PRO A 84 -5.20 7.63 18.70
C PRO A 84 -4.52 9.00 18.79
N ILE A 85 -3.29 9.14 18.29
CA ILE A 85 -2.48 10.35 18.41
C ILE A 85 -2.65 11.22 17.15
N SER A 86 -2.76 10.58 15.99
CA SER A 86 -2.90 11.27 14.72
C SER A 86 -4.24 12.01 14.61
N THR A 87 -4.19 13.14 13.90
CA THR A 87 -5.37 14.00 13.66
C THR A 87 -5.54 14.31 12.19
N LEU A 88 -6.80 14.49 11.79
CA LEU A 88 -7.16 15.01 10.46
C LEU A 88 -8.16 16.15 10.64
N GLN A 89 -8.00 17.18 9.83
CA GLN A 89 -8.95 18.30 9.74
C GLN A 89 -9.14 18.67 8.27
N MET A 90 -10.40 18.75 7.85
CA MET A 90 -10.75 19.26 6.52
C MET A 90 -10.59 20.79 6.53
N THR A 91 -9.97 21.35 5.49
CA THR A 91 -9.67 22.79 5.43
C THR A 91 -10.58 23.54 4.47
N SER A 92 -10.50 23.26 3.17
CA SER A 92 -11.36 23.91 2.18
C SER A 92 -11.48 23.04 0.93
N ILE A 93 -12.68 23.02 0.34
CA ILE A 93 -12.91 22.44 -0.98
C ILE A 93 -12.95 23.51 -2.08
N HIS A 94 -12.83 24.79 -1.71
CA HIS A 94 -12.82 25.90 -2.65
C HIS A 94 -11.41 26.16 -3.16
N PRO A 95 -11.23 26.31 -4.49
CA PRO A 95 -9.94 26.69 -5.06
C PRO A 95 -9.46 28.04 -4.52
N THR A 96 -8.17 28.11 -4.23
CA THR A 96 -7.44 29.35 -3.98
C THR A 96 -7.32 30.20 -5.25
N LYS A 97 -6.76 31.40 -5.15
CA LYS A 97 -6.48 32.26 -6.32
C LYS A 97 -5.59 31.59 -7.37
N SER A 98 -4.71 30.66 -6.97
CA SER A 98 -3.86 29.87 -7.88
C SER A 98 -4.57 28.64 -8.47
N GLY A 99 -5.83 28.39 -8.11
CA GLY A 99 -6.60 27.22 -8.53
C GLY A 99 -6.34 25.96 -7.69
N GLU A 100 -5.41 26.00 -6.74
CA GLU A 100 -5.13 24.90 -5.82
C GLU A 100 -6.21 24.76 -4.76
N ILE A 101 -6.52 23.52 -4.37
CA ILE A 101 -7.45 23.22 -3.29
C ILE A 101 -6.66 22.65 -2.12
N ASN A 102 -6.62 23.39 -1.03
CA ASN A 102 -6.04 22.95 0.23
C ASN A 102 -7.07 22.09 0.94
N LEU A 103 -7.05 20.77 0.68
CA LEU A 103 -8.11 19.85 1.07
C LEU A 103 -8.15 19.62 2.58
N LEU A 104 -7.01 19.22 3.14
CA LEU A 104 -6.90 18.85 4.55
C LEU A 104 -5.52 19.15 5.10
N LYS A 105 -5.47 19.22 6.43
CA LYS A 105 -4.25 19.18 7.23
C LYS A 105 -4.37 18.07 8.27
N GLY A 106 -3.25 17.57 8.75
CA GLY A 106 -3.23 16.57 9.81
C GLY A 106 -1.91 16.59 10.57
N LYS A 107 -1.87 15.80 11.62
CA LYS A 107 -0.65 15.54 12.40
C LYS A 107 -0.49 14.04 12.55
N CYS A 108 0.71 13.53 12.28
CA CYS A 108 1.04 12.12 12.45
C CYS A 108 2.56 11.95 12.65
N ASP A 109 2.96 11.18 13.65
CA ASP A 109 4.37 10.96 13.97
C ASP A 109 5.10 10.19 12.86
N ALA A 110 4.40 9.33 12.12
CA ALA A 110 4.96 8.60 10.98
C ALA A 110 5.44 9.48 9.82
N VAL A 111 5.03 10.75 9.79
CA VAL A 111 5.45 11.75 8.79
C VAL A 111 6.17 12.94 9.44
N ASN A 112 6.71 12.71 10.64
CA ASN A 112 7.44 13.69 11.45
C ASN A 112 6.60 14.93 11.80
N GLY A 113 5.31 14.76 12.11
CA GLY A 113 4.47 15.82 12.66
C GLY A 113 3.37 16.29 11.70
N GLU A 114 3.29 17.60 11.46
CA GLU A 114 2.21 18.21 10.69
C GLU A 114 2.39 18.00 9.18
N PHE A 115 1.28 17.75 8.48
CA PHE A 115 1.25 17.60 7.03
C PHE A 115 0.00 18.25 6.45
N TYR A 116 0.06 18.53 5.15
CA TYR A 116 -1.08 18.99 4.37
C TYR A 116 -1.25 18.20 3.08
N LEU A 117 -2.49 18.20 2.60
CA LEU A 117 -2.81 17.68 1.28
C LEU A 117 -3.41 18.76 0.40
N LYS A 118 -2.89 18.87 -0.82
CA LYS A 118 -3.40 19.77 -1.85
C LYS A 118 -3.79 19.00 -3.09
N VAL A 119 -4.82 19.49 -3.77
CA VAL A 119 -5.18 19.04 -5.12
C VAL A 119 -5.02 20.21 -6.07
N LYS A 120 -4.26 20.01 -7.14
CA LYS A 120 -4.02 21.03 -8.17
C LYS A 120 -4.56 20.54 -9.51
N PRO A 121 -5.53 21.24 -10.13
CA PRO A 121 -5.96 20.90 -11.49
C PRO A 121 -4.81 21.17 -12.48
N ILE A 122 -4.54 20.22 -13.37
CA ILE A 122 -3.52 20.32 -14.44
C ILE A 122 -4.19 20.66 -15.77
N SER A 123 -5.33 20.01 -16.08
CA SER A 123 -6.09 20.22 -17.32
C SER A 123 -7.59 19.98 -17.10
N GLY A 124 -8.41 20.40 -18.07
CA GLY A 124 -9.87 20.23 -18.04
C GLY A 124 -10.61 21.43 -17.44
N SER A 125 -11.88 21.60 -17.81
CA SER A 125 -12.76 22.65 -17.29
C SER A 125 -14.09 22.06 -16.79
N GLY A 126 -14.66 22.68 -15.75
CA GLY A 126 -15.98 22.31 -15.22
C GLY A 126 -15.99 21.16 -14.22
N SER A 127 -14.86 20.86 -13.57
CA SER A 127 -14.84 19.89 -12.47
C SER A 127 -15.68 20.36 -11.28
N LYS A 128 -16.56 19.50 -10.77
CA LYS A 128 -17.32 19.74 -9.53
C LYS A 128 -16.67 19.00 -8.38
N ILE A 129 -16.65 19.62 -7.21
CA ILE A 129 -15.95 19.09 -6.04
C ILE A 129 -16.90 19.05 -4.85
N SER A 130 -16.87 17.93 -4.14
CA SER A 130 -17.58 17.73 -2.88
C SER A 130 -16.70 16.90 -1.95
N ALA A 131 -16.85 17.04 -0.63
CA ALA A 131 -16.08 16.25 0.32
C ALA A 131 -16.93 15.83 1.52
N THR A 132 -16.52 14.76 2.19
CA THR A 132 -17.12 14.29 3.44
C THR A 132 -16.02 13.94 4.44
N ALA A 133 -16.37 14.05 5.72
CA ALA A 133 -15.56 13.58 6.83
C ALA A 133 -16.32 12.47 7.57
N ILE A 134 -15.61 11.44 8.05
CA ILE A 134 -16.18 10.29 8.75
C ILE A 134 -15.40 10.07 10.04
N LYS A 135 -16.12 10.01 11.15
CA LYS A 135 -15.59 9.56 12.45
C LYS A 135 -16.12 8.15 12.72
N SER A 136 -15.24 7.24 13.09
CA SER A 136 -15.57 5.86 13.46
C SER A 136 -14.72 5.49 14.67
N GLU A 137 -15.37 5.09 15.75
CA GLU A 137 -14.75 4.80 17.04
C GLU A 137 -14.54 3.29 17.23
N PRO A 138 -13.39 2.84 17.75
CA PRO A 138 -12.18 3.64 18.02
C PRO A 138 -11.45 4.05 16.72
N PHE A 139 -11.50 3.19 15.70
CA PHE A 139 -10.98 3.45 14.34
C PHE A 139 -11.85 2.76 13.28
N PRO A 140 -11.92 3.30 12.05
CA PRO A 140 -12.68 2.69 10.98
C PRO A 140 -12.06 1.39 10.50
N ASP A 141 -12.90 0.38 10.26
CA ASP A 141 -12.48 -0.84 9.56
C ASP A 141 -12.24 -0.53 8.07
N MET A 142 -10.96 -0.45 7.69
CA MET A 142 -10.56 -0.10 6.34
C MET A 142 -10.96 -1.14 5.28
N ALA A 143 -11.38 -2.34 5.68
CA ALA A 143 -12.02 -3.30 4.76
C ALA A 143 -13.37 -2.78 4.24
N LYS A 144 -14.03 -1.89 4.98
CA LYS A 144 -15.38 -1.36 4.70
C LYS A 144 -15.38 0.04 4.11
N THR A 145 -14.23 0.54 3.62
CA THR A 145 -14.14 1.93 3.13
C THR A 145 -15.09 2.19 1.97
N SER A 146 -15.37 1.19 1.13
CA SER A 146 -16.30 1.35 0.01
C SER A 146 -17.73 1.59 0.49
N GLU A 147 -18.18 0.83 1.49
CA GLU A 147 -19.48 0.97 2.13
C GLU A 147 -19.60 2.33 2.84
N MET A 148 -18.61 2.66 3.67
CA MET A 148 -18.56 3.94 4.40
C MET A 148 -18.62 5.16 3.46
N VAL A 149 -17.94 5.09 2.31
CA VAL A 149 -17.97 6.16 1.30
C VAL A 149 -19.32 6.21 0.58
N LYS A 150 -19.88 5.07 0.18
CA LYS A 150 -21.18 5.01 -0.51
C LYS A 150 -22.32 5.57 0.33
N GLU A 151 -22.32 5.31 1.64
CA GLU A 151 -23.31 5.84 2.58
C GLU A 151 -23.35 7.38 2.65
N LYS A 152 -22.28 8.05 2.24
CA LYS A 152 -22.19 9.53 2.21
C LYS A 152 -22.56 10.14 0.86
N LEU A 153 -22.79 9.33 -0.17
CA LEU A 153 -23.13 9.82 -1.51
C LEU A 153 -24.64 10.02 -1.65
N HIS A 154 -25.04 11.24 -2.01
CA HIS A 154 -26.44 11.60 -2.23
C HIS A 154 -26.67 12.02 -3.67
N LYS A 155 -27.83 11.62 -4.21
CA LYS A 155 -28.26 11.98 -5.55
C LYS A 155 -28.66 13.45 -5.59
N GLN A 156 -28.01 14.20 -6.45
CA GLN A 156 -28.21 15.64 -6.67
C GLN A 156 -29.33 15.88 -7.69
N LEU A 157 -29.82 17.13 -7.76
CA LEU A 157 -30.86 17.54 -8.71
C LEU A 157 -30.48 17.32 -10.18
N ASP A 158 -29.19 17.37 -10.51
CA ASP A 158 -28.67 17.13 -11.87
C ASP A 158 -28.51 15.62 -12.21
N GLY A 159 -28.95 14.75 -11.30
CA GLY A 159 -28.90 13.29 -11.41
C GLY A 159 -27.54 12.67 -11.07
N ASN A 160 -26.51 13.49 -10.78
CA ASN A 160 -25.21 13.01 -10.33
C ASN A 160 -25.23 12.66 -8.84
N PHE A 161 -24.30 11.83 -8.39
CA PHE A 161 -24.03 11.63 -6.97
C PHE A 161 -22.89 12.54 -6.52
N ALA A 162 -23.01 13.11 -5.33
CA ALA A 162 -21.97 13.90 -4.68
C ALA A 162 -22.08 13.74 -3.16
N PHE A 163 -21.01 14.09 -2.45
CA PHE A 163 -21.10 14.26 -1.00
C PHE A 163 -21.88 15.55 -0.68
N ASP A 164 -22.63 15.55 0.41
CA ASP A 164 -23.20 16.79 0.92
C ASP A 164 -22.06 17.73 1.35
N ILE A 165 -22.15 19.00 0.96
CA ILE A 165 -21.18 20.01 1.38
C ILE A 165 -21.34 20.17 2.89
N VAL A 166 -20.42 19.60 3.66
CA VAL A 166 -20.39 19.73 5.11
C VAL A 166 -20.17 21.21 5.45
N GLN A 167 -21.22 21.89 5.91
CA GLN A 167 -21.14 23.32 6.25
C GLN A 167 -20.39 23.58 7.57
N ASN A 168 -20.27 22.57 8.45
CA ASN A 168 -19.51 22.64 9.70
C ASN A 168 -18.33 21.65 9.65
N LEU A 169 -17.17 22.14 9.22
CA LEU A 169 -15.95 21.37 8.99
C LEU A 169 -15.13 21.10 10.27
N ASP A 170 -15.48 21.74 11.40
CA ASP A 170 -14.49 22.04 12.44
C ASP A 170 -14.54 21.21 13.73
N GLU A 171 -15.53 20.37 14.03
CA GLU A 171 -15.68 19.95 15.44
C GLU A 171 -15.30 18.51 15.82
N ASN A 172 -15.07 17.56 14.90
CA ASN A 172 -15.00 16.14 15.31
C ASN A 172 -13.83 15.33 14.76
N ASN A 173 -12.58 15.87 14.76
CA ASN A 173 -11.31 15.16 14.47
C ASN A 173 -11.50 13.81 13.72
N PRO A 174 -11.94 13.85 12.45
CA PRO A 174 -12.36 12.65 11.73
C PRO A 174 -11.21 11.66 11.54
N ASN A 175 -11.56 10.39 11.36
CA ASN A 175 -10.56 9.35 11.09
C ASN A 175 -10.46 9.08 9.57
N ILE A 176 -11.43 9.55 8.77
CA ILE A 176 -11.41 9.52 7.30
C ILE A 176 -11.90 10.85 6.74
N ILE A 177 -11.20 11.38 5.73
CA ILE A 177 -11.67 12.46 4.86
C ILE A 177 -11.69 11.93 3.43
N ALA A 178 -12.80 12.12 2.71
CA ALA A 178 -12.93 11.74 1.31
C ALA A 178 -13.32 12.94 0.45
N LEU A 179 -12.56 13.19 -0.60
CA LEU A 179 -12.81 14.21 -1.63
C LEU A 179 -13.32 13.54 -2.90
N GLN A 180 -14.41 14.03 -3.44
CA GLN A 180 -14.88 13.68 -4.77
C GLN A 180 -14.54 14.80 -5.76
N ILE A 181 -13.91 14.43 -6.88
CA ILE A 181 -13.68 15.27 -8.05
C ILE A 181 -14.49 14.67 -9.21
N SER A 182 -15.61 15.32 -9.55
CA SER A 182 -16.42 14.99 -10.71
C SER A 182 -15.87 15.71 -11.93
N ALA A 183 -15.31 14.97 -12.89
CA ALA A 183 -14.54 15.48 -14.01
C ALA A 183 -14.88 14.79 -15.33
N LYS A 184 -14.46 15.40 -16.44
CA LYS A 184 -14.50 14.78 -17.78
C LYS A 184 -13.28 13.88 -17.98
N GLU A 185 -13.36 12.97 -18.95
CA GLU A 185 -12.33 11.94 -19.19
C GLU A 185 -10.94 12.50 -19.57
N ASP A 186 -10.85 13.75 -20.02
CA ASP A 186 -9.63 14.47 -20.40
C ASP A 186 -9.03 15.33 -19.26
N THR A 187 -9.55 15.18 -18.04
CA THR A 187 -9.10 15.96 -16.87
C THR A 187 -7.91 15.30 -16.19
N ALA A 188 -6.85 16.07 -15.95
CA ALA A 188 -5.71 15.68 -15.12
C ALA A 188 -5.63 16.58 -13.89
N PHE A 189 -5.26 16.00 -12.75
CA PHE A 189 -5.02 16.71 -11.50
C PHE A 189 -3.83 16.07 -10.76
N GLU A 190 -3.14 16.89 -9.99
CA GLU A 190 -2.05 16.48 -9.10
C GLU A 190 -2.56 16.43 -7.66
N VAL A 191 -2.17 15.39 -6.93
CA VAL A 191 -2.44 15.26 -5.49
C VAL A 191 -1.10 15.35 -4.78
N LEU A 192 -0.90 16.41 -4.02
CA LEU A 192 0.33 16.68 -3.28
C LEU A 192 0.10 16.40 -1.80
N PHE A 193 0.84 15.43 -1.27
CA PHE A 193 1.05 15.25 0.17
C PHE A 193 2.40 15.87 0.54
N HIS A 194 2.44 16.66 1.60
CA HIS A 194 3.69 17.29 2.05
C HIS A 194 3.71 17.46 3.58
N SER A 195 4.80 17.00 4.20
CA SER A 195 5.09 17.27 5.61
C SER A 195 5.61 18.68 5.76
N VAL A 196 5.16 19.41 6.78
CA VAL A 196 5.58 20.80 7.05
C VAL A 196 7.08 20.92 7.28
N ASN A 197 7.72 19.84 7.72
CA ASN A 197 9.16 19.77 7.95
C ASN A 197 9.98 19.46 6.69
N ASP A 198 9.32 19.15 5.57
CA ASP A 198 10.00 18.91 4.29
C ASP A 198 10.32 20.23 3.57
N GLY A 199 11.39 20.23 2.78
CA GLY A 199 11.69 21.33 1.86
C GLY A 199 10.65 21.45 0.73
N THR A 200 10.71 22.52 -0.05
CA THR A 200 9.78 22.76 -1.16
C THR A 200 9.65 21.53 -2.07
N PRO A 201 8.42 21.06 -2.36
CA PRO A 201 8.22 19.93 -3.26
C PRO A 201 8.84 20.19 -4.63
N PRO A 202 9.57 19.21 -5.20
CA PRO A 202 10.08 19.32 -6.56
C PRO A 202 8.93 19.24 -7.59
N SER A 203 9.24 19.62 -8.84
CA SER A 203 8.35 19.46 -9.99
C SER A 203 8.00 17.98 -10.21
N PHE A 204 6.71 17.64 -10.17
CA PHE A 204 6.24 16.27 -10.44
C PHE A 204 6.74 15.75 -11.79
N THR A 205 6.62 16.55 -12.85
CA THR A 205 7.00 16.14 -14.21
C THR A 205 8.48 15.83 -14.34
N ASP A 206 9.33 16.63 -13.71
CA ASP A 206 10.79 16.43 -13.78
C ASP A 206 11.21 15.21 -12.99
N VAL A 207 10.67 15.05 -11.78
CA VAL A 207 10.93 13.85 -10.95
C VAL A 207 10.40 12.59 -11.62
N PHE A 208 9.20 12.64 -12.22
CA PHE A 208 8.64 11.49 -12.93
C PHE A 208 9.55 11.03 -14.07
N ARG A 209 10.02 11.96 -14.90
CA ARG A 209 10.96 11.66 -16.00
C ARG A 209 12.27 11.06 -15.48
N GLU A 210 12.87 11.67 -14.45
CA GLU A 210 14.09 11.15 -13.81
C GLU A 210 13.88 9.71 -13.31
N LYS A 211 12.78 9.43 -12.60
CA LYS A 211 12.50 8.09 -12.07
C LYS A 211 12.21 7.07 -13.17
N GLU A 212 11.55 7.47 -14.25
CA GLU A 212 11.32 6.60 -15.41
C GLU A 212 12.65 6.21 -16.09
N GLU A 213 13.54 7.16 -16.32
CA GLU A 213 14.86 6.93 -16.89
C GLU A 213 15.73 6.03 -15.99
N ALA A 214 15.72 6.31 -14.67
CA ALA A 214 16.41 5.50 -13.68
C ALA A 214 15.88 4.06 -13.65
N PHE A 215 14.56 3.86 -13.74
CA PHE A 215 13.96 2.53 -13.84
C PHE A 215 14.45 1.78 -15.08
N ARG A 216 14.44 2.42 -16.26
CA ARG A 216 14.87 1.80 -17.52
C ARG A 216 16.35 1.41 -17.49
N SER A 217 17.19 2.27 -16.92
CA SER A 217 18.63 2.00 -16.74
C SER A 217 18.86 0.83 -15.78
N ASN A 218 18.21 0.84 -14.62
CA ASN A 218 18.30 -0.25 -13.64
C ASN A 218 17.77 -1.58 -14.18
N PHE A 219 16.67 -1.55 -14.94
CA PHE A 219 16.11 -2.74 -15.58
C PHE A 219 17.12 -3.34 -16.57
N SER A 220 17.68 -2.50 -17.45
CA SER A 220 18.65 -2.95 -18.47
C SER A 220 19.91 -3.55 -17.85
N ARG A 221 20.35 -3.01 -16.71
CA ARG A 221 21.47 -3.55 -15.92
C ARG A 221 21.13 -4.90 -15.29
N ALA A 222 19.94 -5.03 -14.69
CA ALA A 222 19.50 -6.23 -13.97
C ALA A 222 19.13 -7.39 -14.91
N PHE A 223 18.56 -7.06 -16.06
CA PHE A 223 18.01 -8.00 -17.04
C PHE A 223 18.51 -7.64 -18.44
N PRO A 224 19.77 -7.96 -18.78
CA PRO A 224 20.31 -7.67 -20.10
C PRO A 224 19.57 -8.49 -21.16
N ILE A 225 18.76 -7.81 -21.97
CA ILE A 225 18.08 -8.37 -23.14
C ILE A 225 18.94 -8.08 -24.37
N ALA A 226 19.25 -9.10 -25.18
CA ALA A 226 20.08 -8.92 -26.36
C ALA A 226 19.41 -7.99 -27.39
N LYS A 227 20.19 -7.13 -28.04
CA LYS A 227 19.69 -6.06 -28.94
C LYS A 227 18.92 -6.56 -30.17
N ASN A 228 19.04 -7.85 -30.50
CA ASN A 228 18.34 -8.49 -31.60
C ASN A 228 16.91 -8.93 -31.26
N TYR A 229 16.50 -8.85 -29.98
CA TYR A 229 15.11 -9.05 -29.59
C TYR A 229 14.25 -7.84 -29.96
N SER A 230 13.01 -8.09 -30.36
CA SER A 230 12.06 -7.04 -30.71
C SER A 230 11.63 -6.23 -29.48
N ALA A 231 11.22 -4.98 -29.72
CA ALA A 231 10.82 -4.02 -28.67
C ALA A 231 9.69 -4.53 -27.76
N ILE A 232 8.88 -5.49 -28.24
CA ILE A 232 7.80 -6.10 -27.44
C ILE A 232 8.33 -6.89 -26.24
N TYR A 233 9.50 -7.54 -26.34
CA TYR A 233 10.11 -8.27 -25.23
C TYR A 233 10.59 -7.33 -24.12
N HIS A 234 11.15 -6.17 -24.49
CA HIS A 234 11.49 -5.12 -23.52
C HIS A 234 10.24 -4.59 -22.81
N LYS A 235 9.17 -4.30 -23.56
CA LYS A 235 7.90 -3.84 -22.99
C LYS A 235 7.28 -4.88 -22.06
N MET A 236 7.32 -6.16 -22.44
CA MET A 236 6.84 -7.26 -21.62
C MET A 236 7.66 -7.41 -20.33
N GLY A 237 8.99 -7.33 -20.41
CA GLY A 237 9.88 -7.38 -19.25
C GLY A 237 9.64 -6.22 -18.28
N HIS A 238 9.51 -5.00 -18.80
CA HIS A 238 9.15 -3.83 -17.98
C HIS A 238 7.81 -4.06 -17.29
N ALA A 239 6.77 -4.46 -18.03
CA ALA A 239 5.45 -4.71 -17.46
C ALA A 239 5.45 -5.81 -16.40
N ALA A 240 6.18 -6.91 -16.62
CA ALA A 240 6.28 -8.01 -15.67
C ALA A 240 6.92 -7.56 -14.36
N LEU A 241 8.08 -6.89 -14.42
CA LEU A 241 8.76 -6.40 -13.22
C LEU A 241 7.98 -5.30 -12.52
N SER A 242 7.42 -4.33 -13.26
CA SER A 242 6.63 -3.24 -12.68
C SER A 242 5.40 -3.76 -11.95
N ASN A 243 4.71 -4.78 -12.47
CA ASN A 243 3.58 -5.38 -11.77
C ASN A 243 4.00 -6.20 -10.54
N LEU A 244 5.13 -6.90 -10.59
CA LEU A 244 5.69 -7.59 -9.43
C LEU A 244 6.02 -6.60 -8.30
N LEU A 245 6.78 -5.55 -8.61
CA LEU A 245 7.14 -4.51 -7.64
C LEU A 245 5.91 -3.74 -7.14
N GLY A 246 4.96 -3.44 -8.02
CA GLY A 246 3.68 -2.81 -7.67
C GLY A 246 2.73 -3.71 -6.89
N GLY A 247 3.04 -5.00 -6.77
CA GLY A 247 2.33 -5.96 -5.91
C GLY A 247 2.90 -6.02 -4.48
N ILE A 248 3.99 -5.32 -4.18
CA ILE A 248 4.58 -5.32 -2.84
C ILE A 248 3.68 -4.56 -1.87
N GLY A 249 3.33 -5.21 -0.76
CA GLY A 249 2.54 -4.66 0.32
C GLY A 249 3.26 -4.66 1.66
N VAL A 250 2.69 -3.91 2.61
CA VAL A 250 3.12 -3.87 4.00
C VAL A 250 1.91 -3.95 4.93
N TRP A 251 1.92 -4.95 5.82
CA TRP A 251 0.84 -5.23 6.76
C TRP A 251 1.35 -5.24 8.20
N HIS A 252 0.49 -4.82 9.14
CA HIS A 252 0.76 -4.87 10.58
C HIS A 252 -0.47 -5.34 11.33
N GLY A 253 -0.28 -6.08 12.42
CA GLY A 253 -1.36 -6.61 13.24
C GLY A 253 -1.11 -8.06 13.65
N SER A 254 -2.15 -8.88 13.69
CA SER A 254 -2.04 -10.31 14.00
C SER A 254 -2.65 -11.15 12.88
N CYS A 255 -2.22 -12.40 12.76
CA CYS A 255 -2.95 -13.43 12.03
C CYS A 255 -3.64 -14.40 13.01
N LYS A 256 -4.50 -15.29 12.50
CA LYS A 256 -5.14 -16.34 13.31
C LYS A 256 -4.29 -17.59 13.25
N MET A 257 -3.89 -18.11 14.41
CA MET A 257 -3.05 -19.30 14.52
C MET A 257 -3.73 -20.35 15.40
N ARG A 258 -3.52 -21.62 15.07
CA ARG A 258 -3.78 -22.78 15.91
C ARG A 258 -2.44 -23.41 16.27
N SER A 259 -2.24 -23.67 17.55
CA SER A 259 -0.98 -24.19 18.07
C SER A 259 -1.20 -25.10 19.27
N HIS A 260 -0.42 -26.17 19.32
CA HIS A 260 -0.33 -27.08 20.46
C HIS A 260 0.28 -26.40 21.70
N LEU A 261 1.02 -25.31 21.51
CA LEU A 261 1.65 -24.52 22.59
C LEU A 261 0.66 -23.58 23.30
N PHE A 262 -0.53 -23.37 22.74
CA PHE A 262 -1.51 -22.51 23.36
C PHE A 262 -2.15 -23.17 24.59
N SER A 263 -2.69 -22.34 25.48
CA SER A 263 -3.50 -22.79 26.62
C SER A 263 -4.93 -22.22 26.51
N PRO A 264 -5.97 -23.03 26.24
CA PRO A 264 -5.90 -24.49 26.05
C PRO A 264 -5.19 -24.88 24.72
N PRO A 265 -4.60 -26.08 24.65
CA PRO A 265 -3.97 -26.59 23.42
C PRO A 265 -4.92 -26.61 22.23
N ASP A 266 -4.38 -26.41 21.03
CA ASP A 266 -5.10 -26.42 19.74
C ASP A 266 -6.24 -25.39 19.64
N SER A 267 -6.26 -24.41 20.54
CA SER A 267 -7.14 -23.26 20.42
C SER A 267 -6.72 -22.35 19.27
N VAL A 268 -7.69 -21.64 18.68
CA VAL A 268 -7.40 -20.60 17.69
C VAL A 268 -7.24 -19.27 18.43
N LYS A 269 -6.08 -18.64 18.30
CA LYS A 269 -5.78 -17.35 18.92
C LYS A 269 -5.11 -16.39 17.94
N PRO A 270 -5.18 -15.07 18.19
CA PRO A 270 -4.34 -14.10 17.50
C PRO A 270 -2.86 -14.39 17.75
N TYR A 271 -2.06 -14.43 16.68
CA TYR A 271 -0.60 -14.51 16.73
C TYR A 271 0.00 -13.20 16.21
N GLY A 272 0.76 -12.52 17.07
CA GLY A 272 1.36 -11.21 16.80
C GLY A 272 1.63 -10.40 18.09
N PRO A 273 1.94 -9.09 17.96
CA PRO A 273 1.92 -8.30 16.73
C PRO A 273 3.01 -8.70 15.74
N LEU A 274 2.66 -8.67 14.45
CA LEU A 274 3.49 -8.99 13.30
C LEU A 274 3.56 -7.79 12.36
N SER A 275 4.67 -7.69 11.64
CA SER A 275 4.84 -6.78 10.51
C SER A 275 5.40 -7.56 9.35
N LEU A 276 4.77 -7.48 8.18
CA LEU A 276 5.21 -8.19 6.98
C LEU A 276 5.37 -7.22 5.82
N MET A 277 6.51 -7.32 5.13
CA MET A 277 6.72 -6.75 3.80
C MET A 277 6.86 -7.89 2.79
N SER A 278 6.00 -7.91 1.76
CA SER A 278 5.95 -9.03 0.82
C SER A 278 5.43 -8.61 -0.54
N ALA A 279 5.96 -9.20 -1.61
CA ALA A 279 5.22 -9.28 -2.87
C ALA A 279 3.99 -10.18 -2.72
N VAL A 280 3.05 -10.10 -3.67
CA VAL A 280 1.82 -10.90 -3.66
C VAL A 280 1.70 -11.68 -4.97
N PRO A 281 1.25 -12.95 -4.96
CA PRO A 281 1.08 -13.73 -6.19
C PRO A 281 0.09 -13.08 -7.16
N SER A 282 -0.94 -12.43 -6.61
CA SER A 282 -1.94 -11.72 -7.39
C SER A 282 -2.61 -10.64 -6.56
N ARG A 283 -2.60 -9.41 -7.05
CA ARG A 283 -3.35 -8.28 -6.44
C ARG A 283 -4.85 -8.53 -6.32
N THR A 284 -5.39 -9.46 -7.11
CA THR A 284 -6.82 -9.66 -7.28
C THR A 284 -7.33 -10.87 -6.51
N GLY A 285 -6.66 -12.01 -6.68
CA GLY A 285 -7.01 -13.28 -6.03
C GLY A 285 -6.26 -13.55 -4.73
N PHE A 286 -5.01 -13.08 -4.64
CA PHE A 286 -4.09 -13.45 -3.56
C PHE A 286 -3.30 -12.25 -3.00
N PRO A 287 -3.95 -11.16 -2.55
CA PRO A 287 -3.24 -9.92 -2.18
C PRO A 287 -2.64 -10.00 -0.76
N ARG A 288 -1.82 -11.02 -0.51
CA ARG A 288 -1.21 -11.34 0.78
C ARG A 288 0.09 -12.12 0.60
N GLY A 289 0.88 -12.23 1.65
CA GLY A 289 2.15 -12.96 1.60
C GLY A 289 1.95 -14.47 1.55
N PHE A 290 2.75 -15.13 0.71
CA PHE A 290 2.87 -16.58 0.65
C PHE A 290 4.34 -16.97 0.66
N ILE A 291 4.78 -17.71 1.66
CA ILE A 291 6.23 -17.89 1.90
C ILE A 291 6.95 -18.61 0.75
N TRP A 292 6.30 -19.56 0.08
CA TRP A 292 6.91 -20.31 -1.01
C TRP A 292 6.93 -19.50 -2.32
N ASP A 293 5.85 -18.78 -2.64
CA ASP A 293 5.80 -17.84 -3.77
C ASP A 293 6.85 -16.73 -3.62
N GLU A 294 7.07 -16.24 -2.40
CA GLU A 294 8.00 -15.13 -2.13
C GLU A 294 9.44 -15.46 -2.51
N GLY A 295 9.80 -16.74 -2.43
CA GLY A 295 11.06 -17.24 -2.98
C GLY A 295 11.20 -16.97 -4.48
N PHE A 296 10.17 -17.27 -5.26
CA PHE A 296 10.16 -17.04 -6.71
C PHE A 296 10.07 -15.55 -7.06
N HIS A 297 9.28 -14.76 -6.32
CA HIS A 297 9.26 -13.30 -6.47
C HIS A 297 10.67 -12.72 -6.35
N ASN A 298 11.40 -13.14 -5.31
CA ASN A 298 12.72 -12.61 -5.02
C ASN A 298 13.82 -13.13 -5.95
N MET A 299 13.59 -14.16 -6.77
CA MET A 299 14.51 -14.52 -7.86
C MET A 299 14.63 -13.40 -8.91
N LEU A 300 13.60 -12.55 -9.04
CA LEU A 300 13.61 -11.38 -9.90
C LEU A 300 13.98 -10.12 -9.13
N ILE A 301 13.37 -9.90 -7.96
CA ILE A 301 13.58 -8.68 -7.17
C ILE A 301 15.07 -8.49 -6.83
N HIS A 302 15.78 -9.54 -6.40
CA HIS A 302 17.17 -9.38 -5.96
C HIS A 302 18.11 -8.90 -7.08
N LYS A 303 17.80 -9.19 -8.35
CA LYS A 303 18.59 -8.70 -9.50
C LYS A 303 18.41 -7.21 -9.72
N PHE A 304 17.21 -6.70 -9.45
CA PHE A 304 16.86 -5.29 -9.63
C PHE A 304 17.23 -4.45 -8.40
N ASP A 305 16.81 -4.90 -7.22
CA ASP A 305 17.03 -4.28 -5.92
C ASP A 305 17.33 -5.37 -4.85
N PRO A 306 18.61 -5.71 -4.64
CA PRO A 306 18.98 -6.71 -3.64
C PRO A 306 18.70 -6.27 -2.20
N LEU A 307 18.65 -4.95 -1.91
CA LEU A 307 18.33 -4.48 -0.57
C LEU A 307 16.87 -4.80 -0.23
N LEU A 308 15.97 -4.57 -1.18
CA LEU A 308 14.56 -4.90 -1.02
C LEU A 308 14.34 -6.39 -0.71
N THR A 309 15.08 -7.29 -1.37
CA THR A 309 15.03 -8.73 -1.04
C THR A 309 15.48 -9.03 0.39
N VAL A 310 16.57 -8.41 0.85
CA VAL A 310 17.03 -8.58 2.25
C VAL A 310 15.96 -8.08 3.22
N GLN A 311 15.31 -6.95 2.93
CA GLN A 311 14.22 -6.42 3.77
C GLN A 311 13.01 -7.37 3.82
N ILE A 312 12.58 -7.88 2.67
CA ILE A 312 11.47 -8.85 2.58
C ILE A 312 11.79 -10.10 3.40
N ILE A 313 12.94 -10.74 3.17
CA ILE A 313 13.33 -11.97 3.87
C ILE A 313 13.43 -11.73 5.38
N GLY A 314 14.00 -10.60 5.80
CA GLY A 314 14.02 -10.20 7.20
C GLY A 314 12.62 -10.14 7.81
N SER A 315 11.68 -9.47 7.14
CA SER A 315 10.30 -9.36 7.64
C SER A 315 9.58 -10.70 7.75
N TYR A 316 9.87 -11.65 6.86
CA TYR A 316 9.35 -13.01 6.98
C TYR A 316 9.96 -13.76 8.17
N LEU A 317 11.28 -13.68 8.35
CA LEU A 317 11.95 -14.31 9.48
C LEU A 317 11.47 -13.73 10.82
N ASP A 318 11.11 -12.46 10.88
CA ASP A 318 10.54 -11.82 12.07
C ASP A 318 9.19 -12.41 12.48
N MET A 319 8.52 -13.15 11.60
CA MET A 319 7.26 -13.86 11.89
C MET A 319 7.44 -15.25 12.49
N MET A 320 8.67 -15.67 12.71
CA MET A 320 8.99 -17.01 13.22
C MET A 320 8.55 -17.17 14.68
N ASN A 321 7.86 -18.26 14.99
CA ASN A 321 7.50 -18.61 16.36
C ASN A 321 8.71 -19.19 17.13
N ILE A 322 8.50 -19.57 18.39
CA ILE A 322 9.57 -20.11 19.24
C ILE A 322 10.15 -21.45 18.76
N ASP A 323 9.39 -22.21 17.96
CA ASP A 323 9.78 -23.51 17.41
C ASP A 323 10.39 -23.41 16.01
N GLY A 324 10.53 -22.19 15.46
CA GLY A 324 11.07 -21.98 14.12
C GLY A 324 10.03 -22.04 13.00
N TRP A 325 8.74 -22.20 13.33
CA TRP A 325 7.67 -22.21 12.34
C TRP A 325 7.31 -20.79 11.87
N MET A 326 6.96 -20.66 10.59
CA MET A 326 6.44 -19.44 10.00
C MET A 326 5.11 -19.73 9.27
N PRO A 327 4.13 -18.82 9.32
CA PRO A 327 2.87 -18.98 8.61
C PRO A 327 3.06 -19.03 7.09
N ARG A 328 2.42 -20.01 6.45
CA ARG A 328 2.54 -20.21 4.99
C ARG A 328 1.79 -19.16 4.16
N GLU A 329 0.64 -18.73 4.65
CA GLU A 329 -0.31 -17.84 3.98
C GLU A 329 -0.77 -16.78 4.97
N ILE A 330 -0.39 -15.52 4.71
CA ILE A 330 -0.26 -14.54 5.77
C ILE A 330 -1.31 -13.45 5.61
N ALA A 331 -2.43 -13.61 6.33
CA ALA A 331 -3.46 -12.59 6.46
C ALA A 331 -3.24 -11.79 7.74
N ILE A 332 -2.84 -10.52 7.61
CA ILE A 332 -2.61 -9.63 8.75
C ILE A 332 -3.55 -8.44 8.65
N GLY A 333 -4.41 -8.27 9.66
CA GLY A 333 -5.36 -7.17 9.76
C GLY A 333 -6.64 -7.35 8.92
N SER A 334 -7.67 -6.57 9.24
CA SER A 334 -9.02 -6.74 8.67
C SER A 334 -9.08 -6.58 7.16
N GLU A 335 -8.29 -5.67 6.58
CA GLU A 335 -8.21 -5.48 5.12
C GLU A 335 -7.76 -6.76 4.39
N ALA A 336 -6.77 -7.46 4.93
CA ALA A 336 -6.29 -8.71 4.34
C ALA A 336 -7.28 -9.85 4.59
N GLU A 337 -7.82 -9.96 5.82
CA GLU A 337 -8.78 -11.00 6.17
C GLU A 337 -10.06 -10.94 5.32
N ALA A 338 -10.57 -9.75 5.02
CA ALA A 338 -11.78 -9.56 4.23
C ALA A 338 -11.70 -10.11 2.79
N ARG A 339 -10.50 -10.42 2.30
CA ARG A 339 -10.26 -10.96 0.95
C ARG A 339 -10.11 -12.48 0.95
N ILE A 340 -10.30 -13.13 2.09
CA ILE A 340 -9.96 -14.54 2.28
C ILE A 340 -11.18 -15.26 2.90
N PRO A 341 -11.63 -16.38 2.31
CA PRO A 341 -12.66 -17.19 2.94
C PRO A 341 -12.21 -17.64 4.34
N GLY A 342 -13.13 -17.61 5.31
CA GLY A 342 -12.80 -17.82 6.73
C GLY A 342 -12.06 -19.14 7.02
N THR A 343 -12.29 -20.18 6.23
CA THR A 343 -11.62 -21.49 6.33
C THR A 343 -10.12 -21.44 6.08
N PHE A 344 -9.61 -20.42 5.39
CA PHE A 344 -8.18 -20.26 5.08
C PHE A 344 -7.46 -19.24 5.98
N LEU A 345 -8.18 -18.62 6.92
CA LEU A 345 -7.59 -17.61 7.81
C LEU A 345 -6.74 -18.21 8.92
N VAL A 346 -7.07 -19.42 9.39
CA VAL A 346 -6.37 -20.08 10.48
C VAL A 346 -5.13 -20.78 9.95
N GLN A 347 -3.97 -20.38 10.44
CA GLN A 347 -2.70 -21.05 10.18
C GLN A 347 -2.42 -22.10 11.26
N GLU A 348 -1.86 -23.24 10.88
CA GLU A 348 -1.55 -24.35 11.78
C GLU A 348 -0.04 -24.52 11.89
N ASP A 349 0.49 -24.53 13.11
CA ASP A 349 1.94 -24.51 13.33
C ASP A 349 2.66 -25.85 13.08
N TRP A 350 1.91 -26.92 12.80
CA TRP A 350 2.41 -28.20 12.31
C TRP A 350 2.43 -28.33 10.78
N VAL A 351 1.94 -27.32 10.03
CA VAL A 351 1.94 -27.33 8.57
C VAL A 351 3.12 -26.55 8.03
N ALA A 352 4.02 -27.24 7.34
CA ALA A 352 5.21 -26.65 6.71
C ALA A 352 4.95 -26.21 5.25
N ASN A 353 5.91 -25.48 4.69
CA ASN A 353 5.93 -25.05 3.29
C ASN A 353 7.35 -25.13 2.70
N PRO A 354 7.53 -25.25 1.37
CA PRO A 354 8.85 -25.31 0.74
C PRO A 354 9.75 -24.11 1.11
N PRO A 355 11.00 -24.33 1.57
CA PRO A 355 11.82 -23.27 2.16
C PRO A 355 12.66 -22.53 1.11
N MET A 356 11.98 -21.83 0.20
CA MET A 356 12.60 -21.23 -0.98
C MET A 356 13.64 -20.14 -0.67
N PHE A 357 13.63 -19.55 0.53
CA PHE A 357 14.64 -18.55 0.91
C PHE A 357 16.06 -19.11 0.94
N PHE A 358 16.28 -20.40 1.22
CA PHE A 358 17.63 -20.98 1.17
C PHE A 358 18.23 -20.94 -0.22
N TYR A 359 17.41 -21.11 -1.26
CA TYR A 359 17.86 -20.98 -2.64
C TYR A 359 18.37 -19.55 -2.92
N LEU A 360 17.64 -18.53 -2.46
CA LEU A 360 18.03 -17.13 -2.63
C LEU A 360 19.28 -16.76 -1.81
N MET A 361 19.36 -17.23 -0.57
CA MET A 361 20.51 -16.95 0.30
C MET A 361 21.79 -17.54 -0.25
N ARG A 362 21.72 -18.70 -0.91
CA ARG A 362 22.87 -19.27 -1.62
C ARG A 362 23.41 -18.29 -2.67
N ASP A 363 22.55 -17.61 -3.42
CA ASP A 363 22.97 -16.67 -4.46
C ASP A 363 23.64 -15.44 -3.83
N PHE A 364 23.11 -14.92 -2.71
CA PHE A 364 23.73 -13.81 -1.94
C PHE A 364 25.08 -14.17 -1.33
N ILE A 365 25.26 -15.41 -0.88
CA ILE A 365 26.52 -15.88 -0.27
C ILE A 365 27.58 -16.20 -1.34
N SER A 366 27.16 -16.72 -2.50
CA SER A 366 28.07 -17.14 -3.57
C SER A 366 28.59 -15.96 -4.40
N ASP A 367 27.81 -14.88 -4.51
CA ASP A 367 28.25 -13.64 -5.16
C ASP A 367 29.07 -12.78 -4.21
N LYS A 368 30.35 -12.53 -4.57
CA LYS A 368 31.29 -11.76 -3.74
C LYS A 368 30.83 -10.33 -3.45
N GLU A 369 30.17 -9.68 -4.40
CA GLU A 369 29.75 -8.28 -4.25
C GLU A 369 28.47 -8.19 -3.41
N LEU A 370 27.51 -9.10 -3.63
CA LEU A 370 26.34 -9.21 -2.76
C LEU A 370 26.74 -9.55 -1.33
N PHE A 371 27.62 -10.52 -1.13
CA PHE A 371 28.09 -10.91 0.21
C PHE A 371 28.87 -9.78 0.89
N ARG A 372 29.73 -9.07 0.15
CA ARG A 372 30.46 -7.91 0.68
C ARG A 372 29.49 -6.81 1.14
N ARG A 373 28.42 -6.58 0.38
CA ARG A 373 27.45 -5.50 0.64
C ARG A 373 26.41 -5.84 1.72
N TYR A 374 25.93 -7.08 1.75
CA TYR A 374 24.80 -7.52 2.60
C TYR A 374 25.18 -8.60 3.63
N GLY A 375 26.45 -9.01 3.67
CA GLY A 375 26.94 -10.02 4.62
C GLY A 375 26.66 -9.71 6.09
N PRO A 376 26.74 -8.44 6.57
CA PRO A 376 26.32 -8.10 7.93
C PRO A 376 24.85 -8.45 8.21
N GLU A 377 23.95 -8.17 7.29
CA GLU A 377 22.52 -8.48 7.39
C GLU A 377 22.28 -9.99 7.40
N LEU A 378 22.93 -10.73 6.49
CA LEU A 378 22.85 -12.19 6.41
C LEU A 378 23.32 -12.85 7.72
N LYS A 379 24.41 -12.34 8.31
CA LYS A 379 24.90 -12.81 9.62
C LYS A 379 23.89 -12.56 10.74
N ARG A 380 23.14 -11.45 10.69
CA ARG A 380 22.08 -11.16 11.67
C ARG A 380 20.85 -12.07 11.48
N MET A 381 20.53 -12.45 10.25
CA MET A 381 19.44 -13.39 9.94
C MET A 381 19.76 -14.85 10.29
N TYR A 382 21.04 -15.24 10.23
CA TYR A 382 21.49 -16.63 10.39
C TYR A 382 20.92 -17.38 11.61
N PRO A 383 20.79 -16.79 12.82
CA PRO A 383 20.21 -17.50 13.96
C PRO A 383 18.76 -17.97 13.78
N ARG A 384 17.99 -17.35 12.87
CA ARG A 384 16.62 -17.75 12.50
C ARG A 384 16.56 -18.66 11.27
N MET A 385 17.70 -18.92 10.62
CA MET A 385 17.78 -19.78 9.43
C MET A 385 18.41 -21.15 9.71
N LYS A 386 18.91 -21.38 10.92
CA LYS A 386 19.71 -22.57 11.30
C LYS A 386 18.87 -23.76 11.71
#